data_AF-A0A7V3PQ87-F1
#
_entry.id   AF-A0A7V3PQ87-F1
#
_cell.length_a   1.000
_cell.length_b   1.000
_cell.length_c   1.000
_cell.angle_alpha   90.00
_cell.angle_beta   90.00
_cell.angle_gamma   90.00
#
_symmetry.space_group_name_H-M   'P 1'
#
loop_
_entity.id
_entity.type
_entity.pdbx_description
1 polymer ?
#
loop_
_entity_poly.entity_id
_entity_poly.type
_entity_poly.pdbx_seq_one_letter_code
_entity_poly.pdbx_strand_id
1 'polypeptide(L)'
;LFCADRAQHVSEVIRPALAAGKIVISDRYETSTWVYQGYAGGVGVEEVEKLNEVATGGLHADLTIILDLDPIVGLARAGRLSEREQARARKGKGIARQAALPHLISDRLEARELEYHRLVREGYLAWAQAHADVSAVFDATLAPEELHRHILERVLSG
;
A
#
# COMPACT_ATOMS: atom_id res chain seq x y z
N LEU A 1 -7.76 -15.20 -4.16
CA LEU A 1 -7.86 -14.40 -5.40
C LEU A 1 -6.55 -13.68 -5.71
N PHE A 2 -6.01 -12.84 -4.80
CA PHE A 2 -4.76 -12.09 -5.05
C PHE A 2 -3.52 -12.94 -5.38
N CYS A 3 -3.26 -14.04 -4.67
CA CYS A 3 -2.08 -14.87 -4.95
C CYS A 3 -2.18 -15.63 -6.28
N ALA A 4 -3.37 -16.07 -6.67
CA ALA A 4 -3.57 -16.77 -7.94
C ALA A 4 -3.43 -15.81 -9.13
N ASP A 5 -4.01 -14.62 -9.01
CA ASP A 5 -3.85 -13.54 -9.99
C ASP A 5 -2.39 -13.10 -10.12
N ARG A 6 -1.68 -12.93 -8.99
CA ARG A 6 -0.24 -12.64 -8.99
C ARG A 6 0.56 -13.75 -9.66
N ALA A 7 0.27 -15.02 -9.39
CA ALA A 7 0.99 -16.13 -9.99
C ALA A 7 0.87 -16.15 -11.50
N GLN A 8 -0.34 -15.93 -12.01
CA GLN A 8 -0.57 -15.80 -13.44
C GLN A 8 0.14 -14.55 -14.01
N HIS A 9 0.01 -13.40 -13.35
CA HIS A 9 0.63 -12.16 -13.83
C HIS A 9 2.18 -12.27 -13.86
N VAL A 10 2.76 -12.94 -12.88
CA VAL A 10 4.20 -13.20 -12.82
C VAL A 10 4.64 -14.13 -13.95
N SER A 11 3.92 -15.22 -14.21
CA SER A 11 4.30 -16.20 -15.23
C SER A 11 4.09 -15.69 -16.66
N GLU A 12 3.00 -14.95 -16.91
CA GLU A 12 2.59 -14.56 -18.27
C GLU A 12 3.12 -13.18 -18.69
N VAL A 13 3.43 -12.29 -17.74
CA VAL A 13 3.81 -10.90 -18.07
C VAL A 13 5.18 -10.53 -17.49
N ILE A 14 5.35 -10.64 -16.17
CA ILE A 14 6.54 -10.09 -15.50
C ILE A 14 7.80 -10.88 -15.90
N ARG A 15 7.80 -12.21 -15.74
CA ARG A 15 8.97 -13.04 -16.08
C ARG A 15 9.34 -12.97 -17.57
N PRO A 16 8.40 -13.04 -18.52
CA PRO A 16 8.73 -12.85 -19.94
C PRO A 16 9.32 -11.47 -20.23
N ALA A 17 8.82 -10.41 -19.60
CA ALA A 17 9.37 -9.06 -19.78
C ALA A 17 10.80 -8.94 -19.22
N LEU A 18 11.04 -9.47 -18.02
CA LEU A 18 12.37 -9.51 -17.41
C LEU A 18 13.35 -10.35 -18.23
N ALA A 19 12.92 -11.51 -18.73
CA ALA A 19 13.73 -12.37 -19.61
C ALA A 19 14.11 -11.68 -20.93
N ALA A 20 13.29 -10.72 -21.39
CA ALA A 20 13.58 -9.87 -22.54
C ALA A 20 14.46 -8.65 -22.20
N GLY A 21 15.00 -8.56 -20.98
CA GLY A 21 15.86 -7.46 -20.53
C GLY A 21 15.13 -6.14 -20.30
N LYS A 22 13.80 -6.16 -20.10
CA LYS A 22 13.00 -4.96 -19.86
C LYS A 22 12.96 -4.62 -18.37
N ILE A 23 12.84 -3.32 -18.09
CA ILE A 23 12.42 -2.83 -16.78
C ILE A 23 10.91 -3.05 -16.64
N VAL A 24 10.48 -3.64 -15.53
CA VAL A 24 9.06 -3.81 -15.19
C VAL A 24 8.71 -2.88 -14.04
N ILE A 25 7.70 -2.03 -14.26
CA ILE A 25 7.12 -1.18 -13.22
C ILE A 25 5.74 -1.75 -12.90
N SER A 26 5.54 -2.16 -11.65
CA SER A 26 4.26 -2.70 -11.18
C SER A 26 3.62 -1.75 -10.18
N ASP A 27 2.36 -1.37 -10.43
CA ASP A 27 1.54 -0.74 -9.40
C ASP A 27 1.07 -1.84 -8.44
N ARG A 28 1.71 -1.88 -7.27
CA ARG A 28 1.60 -2.94 -6.24
C ARG A 28 2.22 -4.26 -6.65
N TYR A 29 2.65 -5.01 -5.63
CA TYR A 29 3.21 -6.35 -5.76
C TYR A 29 3.05 -7.15 -4.44
N GLU A 30 4.07 -7.90 -4.02
CA GLU A 30 4.07 -8.71 -2.80
C GLU A 30 3.93 -7.89 -1.51
N THR A 31 4.58 -6.71 -1.44
CA THR A 31 4.51 -5.78 -0.31
C THR A 31 3.08 -5.42 0.04
N SER A 32 2.22 -5.21 -0.98
CA SER A 32 0.82 -4.90 -0.72
C SER A 32 0.09 -6.06 -0.04
N THR A 33 0.34 -7.31 -0.43
CA THR A 33 -0.31 -8.43 0.28
C THR A 33 0.22 -8.57 1.69
N TRP A 34 1.54 -8.40 1.87
CA TRP A 34 2.15 -8.39 3.19
C TRP A 34 1.48 -7.38 4.13
N VAL A 35 1.28 -6.15 3.64
CA VAL A 35 0.67 -5.08 4.44
C VAL A 35 -0.83 -5.27 4.65
N TYR A 36 -1.60 -5.42 3.57
CA TYR A 36 -3.06 -5.40 3.66
C TYR A 36 -3.65 -6.69 4.25
N GLN A 37 -3.06 -7.85 3.95
CA GLN A 37 -3.55 -9.15 4.43
C GLN A 37 -2.78 -9.59 5.68
N GLY A 38 -1.45 -9.48 5.67
CA GLY A 38 -0.61 -9.95 6.77
C GLY A 38 -0.70 -9.01 7.97
N TYR A 39 -0.15 -7.81 7.83
CA TYR A 39 0.01 -6.84 8.90
C TYR A 39 -1.33 -6.24 9.38
N ALA A 40 -2.06 -5.57 8.50
CA ALA A 40 -3.31 -4.90 8.85
C ALA A 40 -4.53 -5.85 8.80
N GLY A 41 -4.44 -6.93 8.02
CA GLY A 41 -5.55 -7.86 7.79
C GLY A 41 -5.65 -9.00 8.80
N GLY A 42 -4.62 -9.19 9.64
CA GLY A 42 -4.61 -10.18 10.71
C GLY A 42 -4.40 -11.63 10.25
N VAL A 43 -3.97 -11.86 9.00
CA VAL A 43 -3.60 -13.20 8.51
C VAL A 43 -2.27 -13.67 9.11
N GLY A 44 -1.40 -12.73 9.49
CA GLY A 44 -0.04 -13.00 9.90
C GLY A 44 0.94 -12.76 8.75
N VAL A 45 2.05 -12.07 9.07
CA VAL A 45 3.05 -11.68 8.06
C VAL A 45 3.83 -12.88 7.54
N GLU A 46 4.16 -13.84 8.40
CA GLU A 46 4.90 -15.06 8.04
C GLU A 46 4.08 -15.97 7.12
N GLU A 47 2.77 -16.12 7.37
CA GLU A 47 1.87 -16.87 6.51
C GLU A 47 1.77 -16.24 5.12
N VAL A 48 1.68 -14.90 5.07
CA VAL A 48 1.60 -14.17 3.81
C VAL A 48 2.90 -14.22 3.03
N GLU A 49 4.05 -14.16 3.69
CA GLU A 49 5.37 -14.32 3.04
C GLU A 49 5.46 -15.69 2.34
N LYS A 50 5.09 -16.78 3.03
CA LYS A 50 5.06 -18.12 2.42
C LYS A 50 4.14 -18.18 1.20
N LEU A 51 2.98 -17.53 1.26
CA LEU A 51 2.04 -17.48 0.14
C LEU A 51 2.56 -16.63 -1.02
N ASN A 52 3.24 -15.51 -0.72
CA ASN A 52 3.89 -14.68 -1.73
C ASN A 52 4.99 -15.46 -2.43
N GLU A 53 5.83 -16.19 -1.69
CA GLU A 53 6.91 -17.00 -2.24
C GLU A 53 6.41 -18.02 -3.27
N VAL A 54 5.34 -18.74 -2.92
CA VAL A 54 4.69 -19.68 -3.83
C VAL A 54 4.06 -18.96 -5.01
N ALA A 55 3.40 -17.83 -4.78
CA ALA A 55 2.71 -17.08 -5.84
C ALA A 55 3.67 -16.45 -6.84
N THR A 56 4.83 -15.95 -6.41
CA THR A 56 5.81 -15.30 -7.29
C THR A 56 6.85 -16.29 -7.83
N GLY A 57 6.95 -17.49 -7.24
CA GLY A 57 8.04 -18.42 -7.48
C GLY A 57 9.38 -17.83 -7.06
N GLY A 58 9.41 -17.14 -5.93
CA GLY A 58 10.59 -16.44 -5.39
C GLY A 58 11.06 -15.23 -6.21
N LEU A 59 10.19 -14.66 -7.04
CA LEU A 59 10.49 -13.38 -7.70
C LEU A 59 10.12 -12.25 -6.74
N HIS A 60 11.14 -11.50 -6.31
CA HIS A 60 11.00 -10.30 -5.49
C HIS A 60 11.28 -9.05 -6.32
N ALA A 61 10.75 -7.92 -5.87
CA ALA A 61 11.05 -6.64 -6.52
C ALA A 61 12.48 -6.19 -6.15
N ASP A 62 13.26 -5.78 -7.15
CA ASP A 62 14.59 -5.20 -6.93
C ASP A 62 14.53 -3.86 -6.19
N LEU A 63 13.43 -3.12 -6.34
CA LEU A 63 13.16 -1.87 -5.65
C LEU A 63 11.65 -1.70 -5.41
N THR A 64 11.29 -1.41 -4.17
CA THR A 64 9.94 -1.05 -3.74
C THR A 64 9.88 0.43 -3.38
N ILE A 65 9.10 1.19 -4.15
CA ILE A 65 8.86 2.62 -3.89
C ILE A 65 7.60 2.75 -3.03
N ILE A 66 7.75 3.35 -1.84
CA ILE A 66 6.66 3.58 -0.90
C ILE A 66 6.38 5.08 -0.84
N LEU A 67 5.15 5.45 -1.20
CA LEU A 67 4.66 6.82 -1.13
C LEU A 67 3.95 7.03 0.22
N ASP A 68 4.67 7.56 1.20
CA ASP A 68 4.15 7.76 2.55
C ASP A 68 3.25 9.01 2.61
N LEU A 69 2.03 8.83 3.11
CA LEU A 69 1.06 9.91 3.26
C LEU A 69 0.19 9.69 4.49
N ASP A 70 -0.15 10.77 5.18
CA ASP A 70 -1.16 10.70 6.23
C ASP A 70 -2.50 10.17 5.66
N PRO A 71 -3.12 9.15 6.30
CA PRO A 71 -4.35 8.55 5.81
C PRO A 71 -5.51 9.53 5.60
N ILE A 72 -5.62 10.59 6.40
CA ILE A 72 -6.67 11.60 6.25
C ILE A 72 -6.46 12.35 4.93
N VAL A 73 -5.22 12.72 4.61
CA VAL A 73 -4.87 13.39 3.36
C VAL A 73 -5.08 12.45 2.17
N GLY A 74 -4.67 11.18 2.29
CA GLY A 74 -4.87 10.18 1.24
C GLY A 74 -6.35 9.92 0.93
N LEU A 75 -7.18 9.74 1.96
CA LEU A 75 -8.62 9.53 1.81
C LEU A 75 -9.32 10.77 1.22
N ALA A 76 -8.88 11.98 1.60
CA ALA A 76 -9.36 13.22 0.99
C ALA A 76 -9.05 13.29 -0.50
N ARG A 77 -7.80 12.99 -0.91
CA ARG A 77 -7.40 12.93 -2.33
C ARG A 77 -8.20 11.90 -3.13
N ALA A 78 -8.56 10.79 -2.50
CA ALA A 78 -9.41 9.75 -3.11
C ALA A 78 -10.90 10.13 -3.19
N GLY A 79 -11.29 11.33 -2.77
CA GLY A 79 -12.69 11.77 -2.74
C GLY A 79 -13.53 11.05 -1.67
N ARG A 80 -12.88 10.43 -0.67
CA ARG A 80 -13.53 9.62 0.37
C ARG A 80 -13.72 10.36 1.69
N LEU A 81 -13.19 11.58 1.81
CA LEU A 81 -13.42 12.47 2.96
C LEU A 81 -13.66 13.91 2.50
N SER A 82 -14.81 14.46 2.89
CA SER A 82 -15.13 15.89 2.78
C SER A 82 -14.26 16.76 3.68
N GLU A 83 -14.17 18.06 3.40
CA GLU A 83 -13.44 19.03 4.22
C GLU A 83 -13.90 19.02 5.69
N ARG A 84 -15.21 18.84 5.93
CA ARG A 84 -15.80 18.75 7.28
C ARG A 84 -15.31 17.50 8.03
N GLU A 85 -15.26 16.36 7.34
CA GLU A 85 -14.77 15.10 7.93
C GLU A 85 -13.27 15.14 8.18
N GLN A 86 -12.49 15.75 7.27
CA GLN A 86 -11.06 16.00 7.47
C GLN A 86 -10.81 16.86 8.72
N ALA A 87 -11.56 17.95 8.89
CA ALA A 87 -11.43 18.82 10.06
C ALA A 87 -11.82 18.13 11.38
N ARG A 88 -12.76 17.18 11.34
CA ARG A 88 -13.13 16.34 12.50
C ARG A 88 -12.06 15.32 12.83
N ALA A 89 -11.56 14.60 11.83
CA ALA A 89 -10.52 13.58 11.97
C ALA A 89 -9.25 14.16 12.60
N ARG A 90 -8.83 15.36 12.16
CA ARG A 90 -7.68 16.10 12.73
C ARG A 90 -7.87 16.49 14.19
N LYS A 91 -9.11 16.64 14.66
CA LYS A 91 -9.45 16.94 16.06
C LYS A 91 -9.65 15.68 16.91
N GLY A 92 -9.26 14.51 16.40
CA GLY A 92 -9.48 13.22 17.07
C GLY A 92 -10.95 12.81 17.16
N LYS A 93 -11.84 13.45 16.38
CA LYS A 93 -13.26 13.10 16.30
C LYS A 93 -13.47 12.16 15.11
N GLY A 94 -14.28 11.11 15.27
CA GLY A 94 -14.53 10.11 14.23
C GLY A 94 -14.98 10.70 12.87
N ILE A 95 -14.73 9.94 11.80
CA ILE A 95 -15.15 10.26 10.43
C ILE A 95 -16.56 9.74 10.18
N ALA A 96 -17.57 10.61 10.25
CA ALA A 96 -18.94 10.25 9.89
C ALA A 96 -18.96 9.67 8.47
N ARG A 97 -19.50 8.47 8.22
CA ARG A 97 -19.57 7.95 6.84
C ARG A 97 -20.90 8.33 6.20
N GLN A 98 -20.82 8.74 4.93
CA GLN A 98 -21.94 8.70 3.99
C GLN A 98 -22.37 7.24 3.77
N ALA A 99 -23.61 6.93 4.16
CA ALA A 99 -24.41 5.73 3.95
C ALA A 99 -23.72 4.46 3.40
N ALA A 100 -23.60 3.43 4.25
CA ALA A 100 -23.60 2.03 3.82
C ALA A 100 -24.42 1.17 4.79
N LEU A 101 -25.53 0.64 4.26
CA LEU A 101 -26.48 -0.37 4.78
C LEU A 101 -27.14 -0.14 6.17
N PRO A 102 -28.49 -0.24 6.31
CA PRO A 102 -29.21 0.27 7.49
C PRO A 102 -29.12 -0.56 8.77
N HIS A 103 -28.17 -1.50 8.92
CA HIS A 103 -28.28 -2.55 9.96
C HIS A 103 -27.04 -2.81 10.83
N LEU A 104 -25.98 -2.00 10.77
CA LEU A 104 -24.84 -2.17 11.68
C LEU A 104 -24.44 -0.85 12.34
N ILE A 105 -24.39 -0.90 13.67
CA ILE A 105 -24.11 0.15 14.67
C ILE A 105 -23.04 1.16 14.18
N SER A 106 -23.47 2.40 13.92
CA SER A 106 -22.78 3.44 13.13
C SER A 106 -21.44 3.93 13.68
N ASP A 107 -21.30 4.12 14.99
CA ASP A 107 -20.09 4.79 15.55
C ASP A 107 -18.84 3.90 15.56
N ARG A 108 -19.01 2.58 15.48
CA ARG A 108 -17.92 1.59 15.62
C ARG A 108 -17.33 1.14 14.28
N LEU A 109 -17.97 1.46 13.16
CA LEU A 109 -17.51 1.13 11.81
C LEU A 109 -16.66 2.26 11.19
N GLU A 110 -16.97 3.51 11.54
CA GLU A 110 -16.28 4.72 11.07
C GLU A 110 -14.83 4.81 11.55
N ALA A 111 -14.60 4.56 12.84
CA ALA A 111 -13.26 4.46 13.40
C ALA A 111 -12.44 3.32 12.76
N ARG A 112 -13.09 2.23 12.33
CA ARG A 112 -12.39 1.06 11.77
C ARG A 112 -11.73 1.35 10.43
N GLU A 113 -12.27 2.26 9.61
CA GLU A 113 -11.68 2.57 8.31
C GLU A 113 -10.42 3.42 8.44
N LEU A 114 -10.46 4.49 9.23
CA LEU A 114 -9.29 5.34 9.45
C LEU A 114 -8.19 4.59 10.23
N GLU A 115 -8.55 3.86 11.28
CA GLU A 115 -7.60 3.02 12.02
C GLU A 115 -7.01 1.93 11.12
N TYR A 116 -7.80 1.31 10.24
CA TYR A 116 -7.28 0.36 9.27
C TYR A 116 -6.27 1.01 8.32
N HIS A 117 -6.55 2.21 7.80
CA HIS A 117 -5.58 2.91 6.95
C HIS A 117 -4.32 3.36 7.71
N ARG A 118 -4.43 3.63 9.02
CA ARG A 118 -3.26 3.86 9.89
C ARG A 118 -2.42 2.58 10.02
N LEU A 119 -3.04 1.44 10.30
CA LEU A 119 -2.35 0.14 10.33
C LEU A 119 -1.72 -0.24 8.99
N VAL A 120 -2.38 0.09 7.86
CA VAL A 120 -1.82 -0.10 6.52
C VAL A 120 -0.56 0.76 6.34
N ARG A 121 -0.62 2.05 6.71
CA ARG A 121 0.57 2.93 6.65
C ARG A 121 1.70 2.38 7.52
N GLU A 122 1.39 2.03 8.77
CA GLU A 122 2.35 1.43 9.70
C GLU A 122 2.98 0.16 9.11
N GLY A 123 2.18 -0.71 8.51
CA GLY A 123 2.67 -1.92 7.85
C GLY A 123 3.64 -1.62 6.70
N TYR A 124 3.38 -0.61 5.86
CA TYR A 124 4.33 -0.21 4.81
C TYR A 124 5.65 0.30 5.38
N LEU A 125 5.60 1.10 6.45
CA LEU A 125 6.81 1.61 7.10
C LEU A 125 7.59 0.48 7.80
N ALA A 126 6.89 -0.48 8.41
CA ALA A 126 7.50 -1.67 8.99
C ALA A 126 8.17 -2.55 7.92
N TRP A 127 7.51 -2.76 6.77
CA TRP A 127 8.13 -3.45 5.63
C TRP A 127 9.39 -2.73 5.17
N ALA A 128 9.32 -1.41 5.00
CA ALA A 128 10.46 -0.61 4.53
C ALA A 128 11.65 -0.70 5.48
N GLN A 129 11.39 -0.75 6.79
CA GLN A 129 12.42 -0.91 7.79
C GLN A 129 13.06 -2.31 7.74
N ALA A 130 12.26 -3.36 7.54
CA ALA A 130 12.73 -4.74 7.45
C ALA A 130 13.48 -5.04 6.12
N HIS A 131 13.15 -4.32 5.04
CA HIS A 131 13.68 -4.51 3.69
C HIS A 131 14.34 -3.22 3.18
N ALA A 132 15.19 -2.61 4.01
CA ALA A 132 15.76 -1.29 3.76
C ALA A 132 16.73 -1.24 2.56
N ASP A 133 17.28 -2.38 2.17
CA ASP A 133 18.13 -2.57 1.00
C ASP A 133 17.35 -2.44 -0.32
N VAL A 134 16.11 -2.91 -0.34
CA VAL A 134 15.23 -2.90 -1.52
C VAL A 134 14.04 -1.96 -1.40
N SER A 135 14.00 -1.08 -0.38
CA SER A 135 12.89 -0.14 -0.16
C SER A 135 13.34 1.31 -0.20
N ALA A 136 12.51 2.17 -0.78
CA ALA A 136 12.68 3.62 -0.74
C ALA A 136 11.35 4.30 -0.38
N VAL A 137 11.36 5.03 0.74
CA VAL A 137 10.19 5.77 1.24
C VAL A 137 10.28 7.23 0.82
N PHE A 138 9.21 7.76 0.23
CA PHE A 138 9.12 9.14 -0.19
C PHE A 138 7.95 9.85 0.47
N ASP A 139 8.16 11.12 0.81
CA ASP A 139 7.11 12.00 1.32
C ASP A 139 6.12 12.35 0.19
N ALA A 140 4.93 11.77 0.23
CA ALA A 140 3.89 12.01 -0.76
C ALA A 140 3.05 13.26 -0.46
N THR A 141 3.43 14.08 0.53
CA THR A 141 2.87 15.43 0.72
C THR A 141 3.44 16.43 -0.28
N LEU A 142 4.60 16.15 -0.87
CA LEU A 142 5.23 16.96 -1.91
C LEU A 142 4.34 17.09 -3.16
N ALA A 143 4.63 18.11 -3.97
CA ALA A 143 4.01 18.26 -5.28
C ALA A 143 4.40 17.07 -6.19
N PRO A 144 3.49 16.59 -7.08
CA PRO A 144 3.75 15.43 -7.93
C PRO A 144 5.06 15.54 -8.74
N GLU A 145 5.38 16.72 -9.25
CA GLU A 145 6.58 16.97 -10.06
C GLU A 145 7.87 16.85 -9.23
N GLU A 146 7.83 17.33 -7.99
CA GLU A 146 8.96 17.25 -7.06
C GLU A 146 9.17 15.82 -6.57
N LEU A 147 8.09 15.14 -6.19
CA LEU A 147 8.12 13.72 -5.82
C LEU A 147 8.65 12.85 -6.97
N HIS A 148 8.17 13.09 -8.19
CA HIS A 148 8.61 12.38 -9.38
C HIS A 148 10.12 12.53 -9.60
N ARG A 149 10.66 13.74 -9.46
CA ARG A 149 12.10 13.99 -9.57
C ARG A 149 12.90 13.20 -8.53
N HIS A 150 12.49 13.21 -7.25
CA HIS A 150 13.18 12.45 -6.21
C HIS A 150 13.14 10.94 -6.47
N ILE A 151 12.03 10.42 -7.00
CA ILE A 151 11.92 9.00 -7.39
C ILE A 151 12.88 8.69 -8.53
N LEU A 152 12.91 9.51 -9.58
CA LEU A 152 13.84 9.31 -10.70
C LEU A 152 15.30 9.34 -10.26
N GLU A 153 15.68 10.28 -9.39
CA GLU A 153 17.02 10.35 -8.83
C GLU A 153 17.40 9.03 -8.15
N ARG A 154 16.52 8.48 -7.30
CA ARG A 154 16.77 7.19 -6.62
C ARG A 154 16.85 6.00 -7.58
N VAL A 155 16.01 5.98 -8.62
CA VAL A 155 15.97 4.88 -9.60
C VAL A 155 17.20 4.92 -10.51
N LEU A 156 17.67 6.11 -10.88
CA LEU A 156 18.82 6.30 -11.77
C LEU A 156 20.17 6.30 -11.04
N SER A 157 20.18 6.55 -9.73
CA SER A 157 21.38 6.48 -8.89
C SER A 157 21.69 5.07 -8.37
N GLY A 158 20.99 4.04 -8.89
CA GLY A 158 21.21 2.63 -8.57
C GLY A 158 22.58 2.13 -8.99
#